data_AF-A0A9W6CHB8-F1
#
_entry.id   AF-A0A9W6CHB8-F1
#
_cell.length_a   1.000
_cell.length_b   1.000
_cell.length_c   1.000
_cell.angle_alpha   90.00
_cell.angle_beta   90.00
_cell.angle_gamma   90.00
#
_symmetry.space_group_name_H-M   'P 1'
#
loop_
_entity.id
_entity.type
_entity.pdbx_description
1 polymer ?
#
loop_
_entity_poly.entity_id
_entity_poly.type
_entity_poly.pdbx_seq_one_letter_code
_entity_poly.pdbx_strand_id
1 'polypeptide(L)'
;MSYAMSNATLIDSLNTLSRLLKQHYGQNVILLIDEYDVPLDKAFQSGYYDEMVNLIRNLLGNALKTNDSLYFAVLTGCLRISKESIFTGLNNLKIHTISDVRYDEYFGFTDADVDEILRFYGLTSYKDVIREWYDGYRFGKVDVYCPWDVINYCDVLLADPEAEPENYWANTSGNDLVRRLLVRSDQTTRDEIEQLIGGGTIAKTLRQELTCRDVEDSIDNVWSVLYSTGYLTLKERLNGKQVKLALPNREVRELFIDLVKEWFQETTLADSARIHRFCAAFPAEDVSTIQDMLHDYLWDSISVRDTAVRMNRKENFYHGMVLGLLQSQGSWRVQSNDETGTGYSDISISTRERTGIVIEIKYANDGNLDGACAEALKQIEDRNYAEGLRRRGMKKIIKYGMAFYKKECMVVKA
;
A
#
# COMPACT_ATOMS: atom_id res chain seq x y z
N MET A 1 -27.73 9.59 -27.63
CA MET A 1 -29.10 9.26 -27.17
C MET A 1 -29.12 9.47 -25.68
N SER A 2 -29.94 10.39 -25.19
CA SER A 2 -30.20 10.52 -23.76
C SER A 2 -31.11 9.36 -23.38
N TYR A 3 -30.59 8.36 -22.67
CA TYR A 3 -31.46 7.45 -21.93
C TYR A 3 -32.04 8.26 -20.76
N ALA A 4 -33.06 9.07 -21.04
CA ALA A 4 -33.74 9.86 -20.03
C ALA A 4 -34.70 8.96 -19.24
N MET A 5 -34.16 8.05 -18.43
CA MET A 5 -34.94 7.39 -17.40
C MET A 5 -35.31 8.43 -16.34
N SER A 6 -36.59 8.54 -15.98
CA SER A 6 -37.01 9.49 -14.95
C SER A 6 -36.45 9.08 -13.58
N ASN A 7 -36.23 10.04 -12.69
CA ASN A 7 -35.79 9.76 -11.31
C ASN A 7 -36.76 8.80 -10.59
N ALA A 8 -38.07 8.92 -10.83
CA ALA A 8 -39.06 8.01 -10.27
C ALA A 8 -38.83 6.56 -10.75
N THR A 9 -38.57 6.38 -12.06
CA THR A 9 -38.28 5.06 -12.64
C THR A 9 -36.96 4.47 -12.09
N LEU A 10 -35.92 5.30 -11.92
CA LEU A 10 -34.66 4.86 -11.33
C LEU A 10 -34.86 4.37 -9.90
N ILE A 11 -35.53 5.17 -9.07
CA ILE A 11 -35.82 4.88 -7.67
C ILE A 11 -36.67 3.62 -7.50
N ASP A 12 -37.63 3.37 -8.40
CA ASP A 12 -38.52 2.20 -8.32
C ASP A 12 -38.00 0.96 -9.06
N SER A 13 -36.83 1.04 -9.69
CA SER A 13 -36.32 0.01 -10.60
C SER A 13 -36.24 -1.38 -9.96
N LEU A 14 -35.63 -1.50 -8.78
CA LEU A 14 -35.49 -2.78 -8.07
C LEU A 14 -36.82 -3.32 -7.53
N ASN A 15 -37.71 -2.44 -7.06
CA ASN A 15 -39.05 -2.84 -6.62
C ASN A 15 -39.87 -3.37 -7.82
N THR A 16 -39.85 -2.65 -8.93
CA THR A 16 -40.52 -3.04 -10.18
C THR A 16 -40.02 -4.40 -10.66
N LEU A 17 -38.70 -4.61 -10.71
CA LEU A 17 -38.11 -5.89 -11.08
C LEU A 17 -38.56 -7.02 -10.12
N SER A 18 -38.55 -6.76 -8.80
CA SER A 18 -38.98 -7.74 -7.81
C SER A 18 -40.44 -8.17 -8.00
N ARG A 19 -41.33 -7.21 -8.29
CA ARG A 19 -42.75 -7.48 -8.56
C ARG A 19 -42.97 -8.31 -9.81
N LEU A 20 -42.24 -7.99 -10.89
CA LEU A 20 -42.33 -8.74 -12.15
C LEU A 20 -41.86 -10.18 -11.96
N LEU A 21 -40.74 -10.40 -11.26
CA LEU A 21 -40.22 -11.73 -10.96
C LEU A 21 -41.20 -12.53 -10.09
N LYS A 22 -41.77 -11.92 -9.05
CA LYS A 22 -42.79 -12.58 -8.23
C LYS A 22 -44.03 -12.95 -9.02
N GLN A 23 -44.50 -12.07 -9.90
CA GLN A 23 -45.66 -12.35 -10.75
C GLN A 23 -45.38 -13.53 -11.70
N HIS A 24 -44.17 -13.62 -12.25
CA HIS A 24 -43.80 -14.66 -13.19
C HIS A 24 -43.58 -16.03 -12.51
N TYR A 25 -42.85 -16.05 -11.39
CA TYR A 25 -42.45 -17.29 -10.71
C TYR A 25 -43.36 -17.69 -9.54
N GLY A 26 -44.27 -16.82 -9.11
CA GLY A 26 -45.15 -17.07 -7.96
C GLY A 26 -44.44 -17.08 -6.60
N GLN A 27 -43.19 -16.62 -6.54
CA GLN A 27 -42.34 -16.64 -5.35
C GLN A 27 -41.77 -15.25 -5.04
N ASN A 28 -41.55 -14.96 -3.76
CA ASN A 28 -40.87 -13.74 -3.35
C ASN A 28 -39.37 -13.80 -3.75
N VAL A 29 -38.79 -12.62 -4.01
CA VAL A 29 -37.43 -12.44 -4.54
C VAL A 29 -36.42 -12.32 -3.41
N ILE A 30 -35.21 -12.85 -3.63
CA ILE A 30 -34.03 -12.58 -2.80
C ILE A 30 -33.20 -11.53 -3.53
N LEU A 31 -32.86 -10.42 -2.86
CA LEU A 31 -31.99 -9.39 -3.42
C LEU A 31 -30.59 -9.49 -2.81
N LEU A 32 -29.59 -9.69 -3.66
CA LEU A 32 -28.17 -9.66 -3.28
C LEU A 32 -27.56 -8.41 -3.93
N ILE A 33 -27.13 -7.46 -3.11
CA ILE A 33 -26.55 -6.18 -3.58
C ILE A 33 -25.13 -6.11 -3.06
N ASP A 34 -24.18 -6.22 -3.97
CA ASP A 34 -22.77 -6.07 -3.66
C ASP A 34 -22.30 -4.63 -3.82
N GLU A 35 -21.28 -4.27 -3.04
CA GLU A 35 -20.62 -2.96 -3.04
C GLU A 35 -21.59 -1.77 -3.07
N TYR A 36 -22.64 -1.83 -2.24
CA TYR A 36 -23.73 -0.85 -2.27
C TYR A 36 -23.25 0.60 -2.00
N ASP A 37 -22.08 0.75 -1.37
CA ASP A 37 -21.45 2.00 -0.97
C ASP A 37 -20.50 2.59 -2.03
N VAL A 38 -20.03 1.83 -3.01
CA VAL A 38 -19.11 2.33 -4.06
C VAL A 38 -19.68 3.51 -4.85
N PRO A 39 -20.97 3.53 -5.27
CA PRO A 39 -21.54 4.70 -5.94
C PRO A 39 -21.46 5.98 -5.09
N LEU A 40 -21.52 5.86 -3.77
CA LEU A 40 -21.42 7.00 -2.86
C LEU A 40 -20.00 7.51 -2.71
N ASP A 41 -19.02 6.61 -2.61
CA ASP A 41 -17.59 7.00 -2.63
C ASP A 41 -17.26 7.78 -3.92
N LYS A 42 -17.71 7.29 -5.08
CA LYS A 42 -17.48 7.98 -6.36
C LYS A 42 -18.21 9.33 -6.44
N ALA A 43 -19.45 9.39 -5.94
CA ALA A 43 -20.20 10.64 -5.85
C ALA A 43 -19.55 11.65 -4.91
N PHE A 44 -18.94 11.19 -3.81
CA PHE A 44 -18.18 12.02 -2.90
C PHE A 44 -16.97 12.64 -3.58
N GLN A 45 -16.16 11.81 -4.26
CA GLN A 45 -14.97 12.27 -5.00
C GLN A 45 -15.32 13.25 -6.13
N SER A 46 -16.50 13.12 -6.72
CA SER A 46 -16.97 13.94 -7.83
C SER A 46 -17.87 15.11 -7.41
N GLY A 47 -18.10 15.31 -6.11
CA GLY A 47 -18.80 16.48 -5.56
C GLY A 47 -20.33 16.48 -5.70
N TYR A 48 -20.97 15.31 -5.90
CA TYR A 48 -22.44 15.15 -5.95
C TYR A 48 -22.98 14.13 -4.93
N TYR A 49 -22.32 14.06 -3.78
CA TYR A 49 -22.62 13.07 -2.74
C TYR A 49 -24.08 13.11 -2.26
N ASP A 50 -24.62 14.30 -1.98
CA ASP A 50 -25.97 14.44 -1.41
C ASP A 50 -27.05 13.98 -2.40
N GLU A 51 -26.87 14.22 -3.70
CA GLU A 51 -27.73 13.72 -4.76
C GLU A 51 -27.71 12.18 -4.83
N MET A 52 -26.53 11.57 -4.73
CA MET A 52 -26.39 10.12 -4.74
C MET A 52 -26.98 9.48 -3.46
N VAL A 53 -26.74 10.08 -2.29
CA VAL A 53 -27.36 9.70 -1.02
C VAL A 53 -28.88 9.69 -1.14
N ASN A 54 -29.47 10.73 -1.76
CA ASN A 54 -30.91 10.79 -1.98
C ASN A 54 -31.41 9.69 -2.93
N LEU A 55 -30.69 9.41 -4.02
CA LEU A 55 -31.04 8.34 -4.96
C LEU A 55 -30.99 6.96 -4.30
N ILE A 56 -29.86 6.60 -3.69
CA ILE A 56 -29.66 5.28 -3.06
C ILE A 56 -30.64 5.07 -1.90
N ARG A 57 -30.87 6.10 -1.09
CA ARG A 57 -31.87 6.05 0.00
C ARG A 57 -33.25 5.64 -0.50
N ASN A 58 -33.74 6.30 -1.54
CA ASN A 58 -35.07 6.05 -2.06
C ASN A 58 -35.13 4.69 -2.78
N LEU A 59 -34.11 4.37 -3.56
CA LEU A 59 -33.98 3.08 -4.26
C LEU A 59 -34.03 1.90 -3.27
N LEU A 60 -33.15 1.92 -2.26
CA LEU A 60 -33.09 0.87 -1.25
C LEU A 60 -34.33 0.90 -0.33
N GLY A 61 -34.85 2.07 0.00
CA GLY A 61 -36.09 2.20 0.77
C GLY A 61 -37.26 1.48 0.09
N ASN A 62 -37.43 1.71 -1.22
CA ASN A 62 -38.49 1.11 -2.01
C ASN A 62 -38.26 -0.38 -2.27
N ALA A 63 -37.00 -0.81 -2.41
CA ALA A 63 -36.67 -2.21 -2.65
C ALA A 63 -36.72 -3.08 -1.39
N LEU A 64 -36.34 -2.53 -0.22
CA LEU A 64 -36.04 -3.30 0.99
C LEU A 64 -37.06 -3.15 2.12
N LYS A 65 -37.81 -2.04 2.17
CA LYS A 65 -38.79 -1.79 3.25
C LYS A 65 -40.23 -1.96 2.79
N THR A 66 -40.60 -1.37 1.65
CA THR A 66 -41.99 -1.29 1.17
C THR A 66 -42.30 -2.30 0.06
N ASN A 67 -41.50 -3.37 -0.05
CA ASN A 67 -41.57 -4.36 -1.12
C ASN A 67 -42.16 -5.70 -0.63
N ASP A 68 -43.47 -5.88 -0.79
CA ASP A 68 -44.16 -7.14 -0.47
C ASP A 68 -43.74 -8.32 -1.37
N SER A 69 -42.94 -8.05 -2.40
CA SER A 69 -42.35 -9.07 -3.26
C SER A 69 -41.00 -9.56 -2.77
N LEU A 70 -40.43 -8.95 -1.73
CA LEU A 70 -39.15 -9.35 -1.15
C LEU A 70 -39.34 -10.50 -0.16
N TYR A 71 -38.41 -11.46 -0.19
CA TYR A 71 -38.28 -12.50 0.83
C TYR A 71 -37.24 -12.09 1.87
N PHE A 72 -36.00 -11.83 1.44
CA PHE A 72 -34.98 -11.12 2.22
C PHE A 72 -33.97 -10.46 1.27
N ALA A 73 -33.07 -9.65 1.83
CA ALA A 73 -31.97 -9.06 1.10
C ALA A 73 -30.64 -9.19 1.85
N VAL A 74 -29.55 -9.25 1.11
CA VAL A 74 -28.18 -9.15 1.60
C VAL A 74 -27.52 -7.97 0.92
N LEU A 75 -26.87 -7.14 1.71
CA LEU A 75 -26.09 -6.00 1.24
C LEU A 75 -24.67 -6.14 1.74
N THR A 76 -23.70 -6.04 0.84
CA THR A 76 -22.28 -6.06 1.15
C THR A 76 -21.64 -4.72 0.75
N GLY A 77 -20.70 -4.26 1.58
CA GLY A 77 -20.08 -2.96 1.44
C GLY A 77 -19.20 -2.63 2.64
N CYS A 78 -18.27 -1.68 2.48
CA CYS A 78 -17.30 -1.33 3.51
C CYS A 78 -17.76 -0.12 4.34
N LEU A 79 -18.37 0.87 3.70
CA LEU A 79 -18.83 2.10 4.30
C LEU A 79 -20.33 2.04 4.64
N ARG A 80 -20.71 2.81 5.65
CA ARG A 80 -22.09 2.95 6.11
C ARG A 80 -22.79 4.08 5.39
N ILE A 81 -24.04 3.78 5.06
CA ILE A 81 -25.07 4.73 4.65
C ILE A 81 -25.94 5.14 5.85
N SER A 82 -25.89 4.38 6.94
CA SER A 82 -26.92 4.42 7.99
C SER A 82 -26.94 5.66 8.87
N LYS A 83 -25.82 6.38 8.97
CA LYS A 83 -25.73 7.62 9.76
C LYS A 83 -26.22 8.87 9.01
N GLU A 84 -26.38 8.82 7.69
CA GLU A 84 -26.82 9.96 6.87
C GLU A 84 -28.35 10.19 6.91
N SER A 85 -29.02 9.81 8.01
CA SER A 85 -30.49 9.88 8.18
C SER A 85 -31.31 9.09 7.14
N ILE A 86 -30.66 8.15 6.45
CA ILE A 86 -31.29 7.22 5.49
C ILE A 86 -32.18 6.18 6.19
N PHE A 87 -31.96 5.99 7.50
CA PHE A 87 -32.60 4.94 8.30
C PHE A 87 -33.87 5.37 9.05
N THR A 88 -34.35 6.61 8.89
CA THR A 88 -35.79 6.86 9.16
C THR A 88 -36.65 5.95 8.26
N GLY A 89 -36.13 5.58 7.08
CA GLY A 89 -36.65 4.54 6.20
C GLY A 89 -36.23 3.12 6.60
N LEU A 90 -34.95 2.80 6.74
CA LEU A 90 -34.43 1.41 6.64
C LEU A 90 -33.95 0.76 7.97
N ASN A 91 -34.63 1.00 9.08
CA ASN A 91 -34.23 0.58 10.44
C ASN A 91 -34.26 -0.94 10.76
N ASN A 92 -34.40 -1.82 9.76
CA ASN A 92 -34.57 -3.26 9.92
C ASN A 92 -33.32 -4.10 9.59
N LEU A 93 -32.17 -3.47 9.30
CA LEU A 93 -30.96 -4.21 8.94
C LEU A 93 -30.27 -4.84 10.16
N LYS A 94 -29.95 -6.13 10.02
CA LYS A 94 -29.04 -6.82 10.92
C LYS A 94 -27.63 -6.70 10.37
N ILE A 95 -26.72 -6.19 11.19
CA ILE A 95 -25.34 -5.90 10.79
C ILE A 95 -24.43 -7.05 11.19
N HIS A 96 -23.64 -7.51 10.23
CA HIS A 96 -22.58 -8.48 10.41
C HIS A 96 -21.29 -7.88 9.87
N THR A 97 -20.23 -7.87 10.68
CA THR A 97 -18.90 -7.37 10.29
C THR A 97 -17.91 -8.51 10.25
N ILE A 98 -16.73 -8.29 9.67
CA ILE A 98 -15.63 -9.27 9.64
C ILE A 98 -15.14 -9.70 11.04
N SER A 99 -15.55 -9.01 12.11
CA SER A 99 -15.27 -9.39 13.50
C SER A 99 -16.33 -10.35 14.09
N ASP A 100 -17.41 -10.63 13.39
CA ASP A 100 -18.52 -11.47 13.87
C ASP A 100 -18.16 -12.95 13.76
N VAL A 101 -17.96 -13.59 14.92
CA VAL A 101 -17.58 -15.02 15.06
C VAL A 101 -18.60 -16.00 14.50
N ARG A 102 -19.80 -15.54 14.10
CA ARG A 102 -20.80 -16.38 13.45
C ARG A 102 -20.50 -16.65 11.99
N TYR A 103 -19.68 -15.81 11.37
CA TYR A 103 -19.43 -15.85 9.93
C TYR A 103 -17.95 -15.76 9.56
N ASP A 104 -17.06 -15.88 10.54
CA ASP A 104 -15.62 -15.63 10.35
C ASP A 104 -14.96 -16.57 9.33
N GLU A 105 -15.43 -17.81 9.22
CA GLU A 105 -14.95 -18.78 8.22
C GLU A 105 -15.45 -18.52 6.78
N TYR A 106 -16.48 -17.69 6.57
CA TYR A 106 -17.11 -17.52 5.24
C TYR A 106 -16.60 -16.29 4.48
N PHE A 107 -15.66 -15.53 5.04
CA PHE A 107 -15.08 -14.35 4.37
C PHE A 107 -13.83 -14.67 3.54
N GLY A 108 -13.35 -15.91 3.57
CA GLY A 108 -12.18 -16.35 2.82
C GLY A 108 -12.09 -17.87 2.78
N PHE A 109 -10.95 -18.39 2.32
CA PHE A 109 -10.67 -19.82 2.40
C PHE A 109 -9.96 -20.15 3.70
N THR A 110 -10.36 -21.22 4.37
CA THR A 110 -9.62 -21.78 5.50
C THR A 110 -8.43 -22.60 5.02
N ASP A 111 -7.50 -22.96 5.92
CA ASP A 111 -6.39 -23.87 5.59
C ASP A 111 -6.90 -25.21 5.02
N ALA A 112 -8.09 -25.67 5.45
CA ALA A 112 -8.72 -26.88 4.93
C ALA A 112 -9.23 -26.71 3.49
N ASP A 113 -9.84 -25.57 3.16
CA ASP A 113 -10.30 -25.27 1.80
C ASP A 113 -9.11 -25.18 0.84
N VAL A 114 -8.03 -24.50 1.27
CA VAL A 114 -6.78 -24.41 0.49
C VAL A 114 -6.17 -25.80 0.30
N ASP A 115 -6.13 -26.64 1.34
CA ASP A 115 -5.65 -28.03 1.23
C ASP A 115 -6.46 -28.87 0.25
N GLU A 116 -7.78 -28.66 0.18
CA GLU A 116 -8.64 -29.34 -0.78
C GLU A 116 -8.35 -28.89 -2.21
N ILE A 117 -8.27 -27.58 -2.45
CA ILE A 117 -7.95 -26.98 -3.75
C ILE A 117 -6.59 -27.48 -4.25
N LEU A 118 -5.55 -27.40 -3.42
CA LEU A 118 -4.20 -27.81 -3.82
C LEU A 118 -4.11 -29.31 -4.09
N ARG A 119 -4.82 -30.14 -3.34
CA ARG A 119 -4.87 -31.58 -3.61
C ARG A 119 -5.61 -31.88 -4.91
N PHE A 120 -6.71 -31.18 -5.19
CA PHE A 120 -7.49 -31.36 -6.40
C PHE A 120 -6.67 -31.05 -7.66
N TYR A 121 -5.86 -29.99 -7.63
CA TYR A 121 -5.00 -29.58 -8.74
C TYR A 121 -3.59 -30.22 -8.74
N GLY A 122 -3.24 -31.01 -7.73
CA GLY A 122 -1.91 -31.64 -7.62
C GLY A 122 -0.79 -30.67 -7.22
N LEU A 123 -1.12 -29.54 -6.58
CA LEU A 123 -0.23 -28.44 -6.20
C LEU A 123 0.14 -28.45 -4.70
N THR A 124 0.01 -29.58 -4.00
CA THR A 124 0.25 -29.65 -2.55
C THR A 124 1.66 -29.20 -2.12
N SER A 125 2.66 -29.30 -3.00
CA SER A 125 4.02 -28.80 -2.74
C SER A 125 4.11 -27.28 -2.59
N TYR A 126 3.12 -26.52 -3.07
CA TYR A 126 3.10 -25.06 -3.00
C TYR A 126 2.40 -24.50 -1.76
N LYS A 127 1.94 -25.37 -0.85
CA LYS A 127 1.17 -24.95 0.35
C LYS A 127 1.90 -23.91 1.18
N ASP A 128 3.19 -24.10 1.44
CA ASP A 128 3.96 -23.17 2.28
C ASP A 128 4.17 -21.82 1.59
N VAL A 129 4.32 -21.80 0.26
CA VAL A 129 4.42 -20.57 -0.54
C VAL A 129 3.10 -19.81 -0.51
N ILE A 130 1.98 -20.50 -0.71
CA ILE A 130 0.64 -19.90 -0.64
C ILE A 130 0.35 -19.36 0.75
N ARG A 131 0.76 -20.06 1.80
CA ARG A 131 0.62 -19.58 3.18
C ARG A 131 1.45 -18.33 3.44
N GLU A 132 2.70 -18.28 2.99
CA GLU A 132 3.54 -17.10 3.17
C GLU A 132 2.96 -15.87 2.46
N TRP A 133 2.45 -16.06 1.25
CA TRP A 133 1.99 -14.98 0.40
C TRP A 133 0.56 -14.52 0.67
N TYR A 134 -0.35 -15.45 0.95
CA TYR A 134 -1.80 -15.20 0.87
C TYR A 134 -2.57 -15.52 2.16
N ASP A 135 -1.95 -16.16 3.17
CA ASP A 135 -2.55 -16.33 4.51
C ASP A 135 -2.27 -15.13 5.42
N GLY A 136 -3.18 -14.84 6.35
CA GLY A 136 -2.90 -13.92 7.45
C GLY A 136 -4.07 -13.02 7.85
N TYR A 137 -5.24 -13.19 7.25
CA TYR A 137 -6.44 -12.45 7.61
C TYR A 137 -7.14 -13.11 8.79
N ARG A 138 -7.23 -12.39 9.90
CA ARG A 138 -7.89 -12.85 11.12
C ARG A 138 -9.26 -12.21 11.21
N PHE A 139 -10.27 -12.95 10.78
CA PHE A 139 -11.68 -12.57 10.94
C PHE A 139 -12.26 -13.35 12.10
N GLY A 140 -13.01 -12.70 12.99
CA GLY A 140 -13.46 -13.30 14.26
C GLY A 140 -12.35 -14.08 15.00
N LYS A 141 -12.42 -15.41 14.94
CA LYS A 141 -11.45 -16.35 15.52
C LYS A 141 -10.79 -17.30 14.51
N VAL A 142 -10.98 -17.07 13.22
CA VAL A 142 -10.49 -17.93 12.14
C VAL A 142 -9.46 -17.15 11.32
N ASP A 143 -8.39 -17.85 10.93
CA ASP A 143 -7.44 -17.35 9.94
C ASP A 143 -7.91 -17.81 8.57
N VAL A 144 -7.99 -16.88 7.63
CA VAL A 144 -8.43 -17.15 6.26
C VAL A 144 -7.45 -16.55 5.26
N TYR A 145 -7.44 -17.17 4.09
CA TYR A 145 -6.76 -16.73 2.88
C TYR A 145 -7.73 -15.92 2.03
N CYS A 146 -7.20 -14.96 1.27
CA CYS A 146 -7.99 -14.32 0.23
C CYS A 146 -8.31 -15.33 -0.89
N PRO A 147 -9.59 -15.55 -1.22
CA PRO A 147 -9.96 -16.52 -2.26
C PRO A 147 -9.40 -16.21 -3.63
N TRP A 148 -9.38 -14.91 -4.00
CA TRP A 148 -8.92 -14.45 -5.30
C TRP A 148 -7.44 -14.79 -5.50
N ASP A 149 -6.61 -14.54 -4.50
CA ASP A 149 -5.16 -14.70 -4.62
C ASP A 149 -4.77 -16.19 -4.72
N VAL A 150 -5.43 -17.05 -3.93
CA VAL A 150 -5.25 -18.51 -3.99
C VAL A 150 -5.67 -19.06 -5.36
N ILE A 151 -6.83 -18.64 -5.88
CA ILE A 151 -7.35 -19.12 -7.17
C ILE A 151 -6.42 -18.70 -8.31
N ASN A 152 -6.01 -17.43 -8.36
CA ASN A 152 -5.17 -16.94 -9.45
C ASN A 152 -3.80 -17.60 -9.43
N TYR A 153 -3.18 -17.78 -8.26
CA TYR A 153 -1.88 -18.44 -8.22
C TYR A 153 -1.98 -19.92 -8.60
N CYS A 154 -3.04 -20.62 -8.18
CA CYS A 154 -3.28 -21.99 -8.66
C CYS A 154 -3.46 -22.03 -10.19
N ASP A 155 -4.22 -21.10 -10.78
CA ASP A 155 -4.44 -21.02 -12.23
C ASP A 155 -3.13 -20.81 -12.99
N VAL A 156 -2.28 -19.88 -12.51
CA VAL A 156 -0.96 -19.62 -13.10
C VAL A 156 -0.05 -20.85 -12.98
N LEU A 157 -0.01 -21.52 -11.82
CA LEU A 157 0.81 -22.73 -11.63
C LEU A 157 0.40 -23.90 -12.53
N LEU A 158 -0.88 -23.98 -12.90
CA LEU A 158 -1.35 -24.98 -13.86
C LEU A 158 -0.83 -24.73 -15.28
N ALA A 159 -0.56 -23.48 -15.63
CA ALA A 159 0.02 -23.09 -16.91
C ALA A 159 1.55 -23.13 -16.90
N ASP A 160 2.17 -22.70 -15.79
CA ASP A 160 3.61 -22.63 -15.59
C ASP A 160 3.99 -23.07 -14.16
N PRO A 161 4.48 -24.31 -13.97
CA PRO A 161 4.90 -24.81 -12.66
C PRO A 161 6.06 -24.02 -12.02
N GLU A 162 6.82 -23.24 -12.79
CA GLU A 162 7.93 -22.43 -12.27
C GLU A 162 7.51 -20.98 -11.97
N ALA A 163 6.22 -20.65 -12.11
CA ALA A 163 5.73 -19.31 -11.83
C ALA A 163 5.94 -18.91 -10.36
N GLU A 164 6.38 -17.67 -10.15
CA GLU A 164 6.47 -17.08 -8.83
C GLU A 164 5.11 -16.48 -8.42
N PRO A 165 4.80 -16.40 -7.11
CA PRO A 165 3.62 -15.70 -6.62
C PRO A 165 3.60 -14.23 -7.07
N GLU A 166 2.41 -13.72 -7.38
CA GLU A 166 2.21 -12.33 -7.78
C GLU A 166 1.37 -11.56 -6.75
N ASN A 167 1.34 -10.23 -6.91
CA ASN A 167 0.48 -9.33 -6.15
C ASN A 167 -0.82 -9.06 -6.91
N TYR A 168 -1.86 -9.82 -6.58
CA TYR A 168 -3.20 -9.68 -7.14
C TYR A 168 -3.99 -8.56 -6.44
N TRP A 169 -3.58 -8.17 -5.22
CA TRP A 169 -4.15 -7.05 -4.47
C TRP A 169 -3.86 -5.67 -5.09
N ALA A 170 -2.76 -5.55 -5.83
CA ALA A 170 -2.25 -4.28 -6.37
C ALA A 170 -3.18 -3.59 -7.39
N ASN A 171 -4.13 -4.31 -7.99
CA ASN A 171 -5.08 -3.73 -8.96
C ASN A 171 -6.46 -3.40 -8.34
N THR A 172 -6.56 -3.40 -7.01
CA THR A 172 -7.83 -3.11 -6.33
C THR A 172 -8.06 -1.61 -6.15
N SER A 173 -9.33 -1.19 -6.13
CA SER A 173 -9.76 0.20 -5.92
C SER A 173 -9.40 0.76 -4.53
N GLY A 174 -8.94 -0.09 -3.60
CA GLY A 174 -8.56 0.33 -2.25
C GLY A 174 -7.19 1.00 -2.14
N ASN A 175 -6.35 0.99 -3.18
CA ASN A 175 -5.03 1.63 -3.17
C ASN A 175 -5.13 3.13 -2.86
N ASP A 176 -6.23 3.77 -3.27
CA ASP A 176 -6.51 5.17 -2.96
C ASP A 176 -6.55 5.44 -1.45
N LEU A 177 -6.96 4.46 -0.64
CA LEU A 177 -7.02 4.60 0.82
C LEU A 177 -5.63 4.64 1.45
N VAL A 178 -4.72 3.78 0.99
CA VAL A 178 -3.32 3.80 1.41
C VAL A 178 -2.65 5.08 0.94
N ARG A 179 -2.90 5.53 -0.30
CA ARG A 179 -2.41 6.84 -0.78
C ARG A 179 -2.93 8.01 0.05
N ARG A 180 -4.22 8.02 0.39
CA ARG A 180 -4.81 9.01 1.30
C ARG A 180 -4.10 9.04 2.65
N LEU A 181 -3.80 7.87 3.22
CA LEU A 181 -3.04 7.75 4.46
C LEU A 181 -1.65 8.38 4.33
N LEU A 182 -0.92 8.07 3.24
CA LEU A 182 0.43 8.57 2.98
C LEU A 182 0.46 10.10 2.84
N VAL A 183 -0.42 10.65 2.00
CA VAL A 183 -0.51 12.10 1.74
C VAL A 183 -0.86 12.89 3.00
N ARG A 184 -1.71 12.34 3.87
CA ARG A 184 -2.15 12.99 5.11
C ARG A 184 -1.26 12.67 6.31
N SER A 185 -0.23 11.82 6.15
CA SER A 185 0.57 11.31 7.27
C SER A 185 1.35 12.41 7.99
N ASP A 186 1.25 12.43 9.32
CA ASP A 186 2.18 13.10 10.20
C ASP A 186 3.33 12.14 10.60
N GLN A 187 4.29 12.62 11.39
CA GLN A 187 5.43 11.79 11.79
C GLN A 187 4.99 10.51 12.52
N THR A 188 3.98 10.60 13.39
CA THR A 188 3.42 9.44 14.11
C THR A 188 2.89 8.40 13.13
N THR A 189 2.11 8.83 12.14
CA THR A 189 1.53 7.95 11.12
C THR A 189 2.62 7.32 10.26
N ARG A 190 3.68 8.06 9.92
CA ARG A 190 4.83 7.53 9.19
C ARG A 190 5.55 6.45 9.98
N ASP A 191 5.82 6.69 11.27
CA ASP A 191 6.46 5.70 12.15
C ASP A 191 5.62 4.42 12.28
N GLU A 192 4.29 4.56 12.33
CA GLU A 192 3.35 3.44 12.32
C GLU A 192 3.40 2.63 11.01
N ILE A 193 3.49 3.30 9.85
CA ILE A 193 3.66 2.64 8.55
C ILE A 193 5.03 1.95 8.47
N GLU A 194 6.11 2.60 8.91
CA GLU A 194 7.45 1.99 9.00
C GLU A 194 7.40 0.71 9.86
N GLN A 195 6.71 0.76 11.00
CA GLN A 195 6.55 -0.37 11.89
C GLN A 195 5.78 -1.53 11.23
N LEU A 196 4.69 -1.23 10.51
CA LEU A 196 3.90 -2.23 9.79
C LEU A 196 4.70 -2.91 8.68
N ILE A 197 5.39 -2.13 7.85
CA ILE A 197 6.26 -2.65 6.78
C ILE A 197 7.39 -3.50 7.37
N GLY A 198 7.91 -3.09 8.53
CA GLY A 198 8.84 -3.86 9.35
C GLY A 198 8.23 -5.08 10.07
N GLY A 199 7.02 -5.51 9.73
CA GLY A 199 6.38 -6.71 10.30
C GLY A 199 5.90 -6.57 11.75
N GLY A 200 5.90 -5.35 12.29
CA GLY A 200 5.37 -5.04 13.61
C GLY A 200 3.86 -4.86 13.62
N THR A 201 3.35 -4.38 14.76
CA THR A 201 1.91 -4.12 14.97
C THR A 201 1.65 -2.72 15.49
N ILE A 202 0.58 -2.07 15.04
CA ILE A 202 0.13 -0.77 15.56
C ILE A 202 -1.09 -0.93 16.46
N ALA A 203 -1.23 -0.09 17.49
CA ALA A 203 -2.39 -0.12 18.38
C ALA A 203 -3.40 0.97 17.97
N LYS A 204 -4.62 0.57 17.60
CA LYS A 204 -5.67 1.50 17.12
C LYS A 204 -7.01 1.23 17.78
N THR A 205 -7.84 2.27 17.86
CA THR A 205 -9.25 2.14 18.24
C THR A 205 -10.09 2.07 16.97
N LEU A 206 -10.69 0.92 16.70
CA LEU A 206 -11.47 0.70 15.48
C LEU A 206 -12.88 1.30 15.56
N ARG A 207 -13.31 1.92 14.46
CA ARG A 207 -14.70 2.33 14.23
C ARG A 207 -15.25 1.55 13.03
N GLN A 208 -16.17 0.62 13.29
CA GLN A 208 -16.75 -0.26 12.25
C GLN A 208 -17.97 0.36 11.54
N GLU A 209 -18.35 1.58 11.90
CA GLU A 209 -19.53 2.24 11.36
C GLU A 209 -19.17 3.65 10.86
N LEU A 210 -18.47 3.71 9.73
CA LEU A 210 -18.00 4.96 9.12
C LEU A 210 -18.74 5.23 7.82
N THR A 211 -19.19 6.47 7.60
CA THR A 211 -19.63 6.96 6.29
C THR A 211 -18.45 7.48 5.48
N CYS A 212 -18.64 7.77 4.18
CA CYS A 212 -17.59 8.38 3.34
C CYS A 212 -17.10 9.72 3.92
N ARG A 213 -17.99 10.50 4.54
CA ARG A 213 -17.62 11.75 5.22
C ARG A 213 -16.79 11.49 6.48
N ASP A 214 -17.21 10.51 7.30
CA ASP A 214 -16.49 10.17 8.53
C ASP A 214 -15.02 9.78 8.22
N VAL A 215 -14.74 9.12 7.09
CA VAL A 215 -13.36 8.74 6.71
C VAL A 215 -12.46 9.97 6.59
N GLU A 216 -12.98 11.09 6.06
CA GLU A 216 -12.17 12.29 5.87
C GLU A 216 -11.89 13.05 7.18
N ASP A 217 -12.70 12.86 8.22
CA ASP A 217 -12.58 13.58 9.48
C ASP A 217 -11.27 13.31 10.24
N SER A 218 -10.68 12.10 10.10
CA SER A 218 -9.45 11.76 10.82
C SER A 218 -8.67 10.58 10.21
N ILE A 219 -7.36 10.60 10.41
CA ILE A 219 -6.46 9.48 10.04
C ILE A 219 -6.85 8.17 10.77
N ASP A 220 -7.34 8.26 12.01
CA ASP A 220 -7.84 7.09 12.75
C ASP A 220 -9.03 6.39 12.08
N ASN A 221 -9.86 7.15 11.35
CA ASN A 221 -10.94 6.58 10.57
C ASN A 221 -10.40 5.88 9.32
N VAL A 222 -9.35 6.41 8.68
CA VAL A 222 -8.64 5.74 7.57
C VAL A 222 -8.08 4.39 8.03
N TRP A 223 -7.46 4.31 9.21
CA TRP A 223 -6.99 3.06 9.79
C TRP A 223 -8.12 2.04 10.01
N SER A 224 -9.30 2.51 10.42
CA SER A 224 -10.47 1.66 10.61
C SER A 224 -10.98 1.10 9.29
N VAL A 225 -10.98 1.91 8.22
CA VAL A 225 -11.38 1.44 6.89
C VAL A 225 -10.37 0.44 6.34
N LEU A 226 -9.06 0.70 6.47
CA LEU A 226 -8.00 -0.23 6.04
C LEU A 226 -8.16 -1.61 6.69
N TYR A 227 -8.59 -1.67 7.94
CA TYR A 227 -8.94 -2.93 8.60
C TYR A 227 -10.20 -3.57 7.98
N SER A 228 -11.28 -2.82 7.79
CA SER A 228 -12.53 -3.37 7.23
C SER A 228 -12.39 -3.86 5.78
N THR A 229 -11.48 -3.26 5.01
CA THR A 229 -11.20 -3.62 3.61
C THR A 229 -10.10 -4.66 3.45
N GLY A 230 -9.54 -5.18 4.55
CA GLY A 230 -8.55 -6.27 4.52
C GLY A 230 -7.08 -5.85 4.40
N TYR A 231 -6.75 -4.57 4.24
CA TYR A 231 -5.34 -4.12 4.25
C TYR A 231 -4.65 -4.34 5.60
N LEU A 232 -5.43 -4.47 6.68
CA LEU A 232 -4.94 -4.79 8.01
C LEU A 232 -5.68 -5.99 8.61
N THR A 233 -4.94 -6.77 9.38
CA THR A 233 -5.45 -7.93 10.11
C THR A 233 -5.36 -7.72 11.62
N LEU A 234 -6.25 -8.36 12.37
CA LEU A 234 -6.25 -8.34 13.83
C LEU A 234 -5.19 -9.32 14.37
N LYS A 235 -4.23 -8.84 15.17
CA LYS A 235 -3.27 -9.72 15.87
C LYS A 235 -3.65 -9.92 17.34
N GLU A 236 -4.12 -8.88 18.01
CA GLU A 236 -4.46 -8.96 19.44
C GLU A 236 -5.59 -7.99 19.79
N ARG A 237 -6.51 -8.40 20.66
CA ARG A 237 -7.48 -7.48 21.29
C ARG A 237 -6.91 -7.00 22.61
N LEU A 238 -6.78 -5.69 22.78
CA LEU A 238 -6.29 -5.08 24.01
C LEU A 238 -7.45 -4.71 24.94
N ASN A 239 -7.14 -4.27 26.16
CA ASN A 239 -8.14 -3.77 27.10
C ASN A 239 -8.88 -2.56 26.51
N GLY A 240 -10.20 -2.53 26.67
CA GLY A 240 -11.05 -1.46 26.12
C GLY A 240 -11.41 -1.69 24.65
N LYS A 241 -11.39 -0.61 23.85
CA LYS A 241 -11.73 -0.64 22.40
C LYS A 241 -10.50 -0.71 21.48
N GLN A 242 -9.30 -0.88 22.05
CA GLN A 242 -8.07 -0.92 21.29
C GLN A 242 -7.75 -2.34 20.78
N VAL A 243 -7.12 -2.40 19.62
CA VAL A 243 -6.64 -3.62 19.00
C VAL A 243 -5.26 -3.41 18.43
N LYS A 244 -4.46 -4.49 18.37
CA LYS A 244 -3.22 -4.52 17.59
C LYS A 244 -3.50 -5.01 16.18
N LEU A 245 -3.07 -4.22 15.21
CA LEU A 245 -3.22 -4.48 13.78
C LEU A 245 -1.85 -4.70 13.15
N ALA A 246 -1.81 -5.56 12.13
CA ALA A 246 -0.63 -5.79 11.30
C ALA A 246 -1.02 -5.86 9.82
N LEU A 247 -0.04 -5.86 8.92
CA LEU A 247 -0.23 -6.31 7.55
C LEU A 247 -0.49 -7.82 7.57
N PRO A 248 -1.47 -8.33 6.80
CA PRO A 248 -1.89 -9.73 6.85
C PRO A 248 -0.77 -10.66 6.40
N ASN A 249 -0.20 -10.38 5.24
CA ASN A 249 0.62 -11.31 4.48
C ASN A 249 1.74 -10.56 3.72
N ARG A 250 2.53 -11.30 2.94
CA ARG A 250 3.63 -10.74 2.15
C ARG A 250 3.12 -9.86 1.00
N GLU A 251 2.07 -10.25 0.32
CA GLU A 251 1.48 -9.52 -0.81
C GLU A 251 1.09 -8.08 -0.42
N VAL A 252 0.30 -7.92 0.65
CA VAL A 252 -0.14 -6.61 1.13
C VAL A 252 1.06 -5.79 1.63
N ARG A 253 2.09 -6.45 2.18
CA ARG A 253 3.34 -5.76 2.56
C ARG A 253 4.07 -5.19 1.35
N GLU A 254 4.23 -5.97 0.29
CA GLU A 254 4.88 -5.50 -0.94
C GLU A 254 4.10 -4.34 -1.57
N LEU A 255 2.76 -4.40 -1.56
CA LEU A 255 1.92 -3.28 -2.00
C LEU A 255 2.17 -1.99 -1.19
N PHE A 256 2.19 -2.07 0.14
CA PHE A 256 2.49 -0.90 0.97
C PHE A 256 3.87 -0.31 0.67
N ILE A 257 4.85 -1.19 0.47
CA ILE A 257 6.21 -0.78 0.11
C ILE A 257 6.22 -0.01 -1.22
N ASP A 258 5.53 -0.51 -2.24
CA ASP A 258 5.53 0.12 -3.55
C ASP A 258 4.77 1.45 -3.55
N LEU A 259 3.62 1.52 -2.87
CA LEU A 259 2.88 2.78 -2.71
C LEU A 259 3.68 3.83 -1.93
N VAL A 260 4.46 3.43 -0.92
CA VAL A 260 5.38 4.34 -0.21
C VAL A 260 6.47 4.87 -1.13
N LYS A 261 7.08 4.00 -1.96
CA LYS A 261 8.11 4.42 -2.93
C LYS A 261 7.55 5.42 -3.93
N GLU A 262 6.38 5.13 -4.50
CA GLU A 262 5.71 6.00 -5.47
C GLU A 262 5.35 7.35 -4.85
N TRP A 263 4.73 7.34 -3.66
CA TRP A 263 4.41 8.57 -2.92
C TRP A 263 5.66 9.43 -2.65
N PHE A 264 6.77 8.80 -2.25
CA PHE A 264 8.02 9.52 -1.98
C PHE A 264 8.60 10.14 -3.25
N GLN A 265 8.55 9.42 -4.38
CA GLN A 265 8.98 9.94 -5.68
C GLN A 265 8.09 11.12 -6.12
N GLU A 266 6.77 10.98 -6.07
CA GLU A 266 5.81 12.03 -6.41
C GLU A 266 6.03 13.30 -5.55
N THR A 267 6.19 13.12 -4.23
CA THR A 267 6.41 14.21 -3.27
C THR A 267 7.73 14.93 -3.53
N THR A 268 8.79 14.16 -3.82
CA THR A 268 10.11 14.72 -4.15
C THR A 268 10.06 15.51 -5.47
N LEU A 269 9.41 14.98 -6.50
CA LEU A 269 9.31 15.62 -7.81
C LEU A 269 8.42 16.86 -7.79
N ALA A 270 7.44 16.92 -6.89
CA ALA A 270 6.61 18.10 -6.70
C ALA A 270 7.43 19.32 -6.22
N ASP A 271 8.48 19.10 -5.41
CA ASP A 271 9.43 20.14 -4.99
C ASP A 271 10.66 20.17 -5.91
N SER A 272 10.42 20.55 -7.17
CA SER A 272 11.47 20.65 -8.18
C SER A 272 12.64 21.55 -7.72
N ALA A 273 12.38 22.65 -7.00
CA ALA A 273 13.44 23.56 -6.56
C ALA A 273 14.39 22.89 -5.57
N ARG A 274 13.85 22.19 -4.56
CA ARG A 274 14.64 21.47 -3.57
C ARG A 274 15.48 20.37 -4.22
N ILE A 275 14.90 19.56 -5.09
CA ILE A 275 15.67 18.47 -5.71
C ILE A 275 16.75 18.96 -6.67
N HIS A 276 16.50 20.06 -7.40
CA HIS A 276 17.53 20.69 -8.23
C HIS A 276 18.69 21.25 -7.39
N ARG A 277 18.38 21.88 -6.25
CA ARG A 277 19.40 22.36 -5.30
C ARG A 277 20.23 21.20 -4.74
N PHE A 278 19.58 20.11 -4.35
CA PHE A 278 20.24 18.90 -3.86
C PHE A 278 21.23 18.36 -4.90
N CYS A 279 20.77 18.15 -6.15
CA CYS A 279 21.62 17.65 -7.22
C CYS A 279 22.77 18.62 -7.54
N ALA A 280 22.53 19.93 -7.55
CA ALA A 280 23.58 20.91 -7.85
C ALA A 280 24.74 20.92 -6.84
N ALA A 281 24.51 20.50 -5.59
CA ALA A 281 25.53 20.45 -4.55
C ALA A 281 26.65 19.42 -4.82
N PHE A 282 26.33 18.32 -5.51
CA PHE A 282 27.28 17.25 -5.83
C PHE A 282 28.44 17.68 -6.73
N PRO A 283 28.23 18.26 -7.93
CA PRO A 283 29.34 18.75 -8.76
C PRO A 283 30.02 19.99 -8.18
N ALA A 284 29.32 20.75 -7.33
CA ALA A 284 29.84 21.91 -6.61
C ALA A 284 30.71 21.54 -5.39
N GLU A 285 30.74 20.27 -5.00
CA GLU A 285 31.49 19.77 -3.82
C GLU A 285 31.03 20.36 -2.49
N ASP A 286 29.76 20.77 -2.41
CA ASP A 286 29.15 21.31 -1.20
C ASP A 286 28.61 20.20 -0.30
N VAL A 287 29.55 19.55 0.42
CA VAL A 287 29.27 18.45 1.33
C VAL A 287 28.25 18.82 2.42
N SER A 288 28.30 20.05 2.93
CA SER A 288 27.35 20.52 3.96
C SER A 288 25.93 20.52 3.42
N THR A 289 25.71 21.13 2.24
CA THR A 289 24.39 21.15 1.62
C THR A 289 23.90 19.73 1.30
N ILE A 290 24.76 18.83 0.81
CA ILE A 290 24.38 17.44 0.56
C ILE A 290 23.90 16.77 1.85
N GLN A 291 24.68 16.87 2.92
CA GLN A 291 24.36 16.24 4.21
C GLN A 291 23.08 16.81 4.84
N ASP A 292 22.95 18.13 4.90
CA ASP A 292 21.80 18.79 5.52
C ASP A 292 20.50 18.44 4.77
N MET A 293 20.52 18.51 3.43
CA MET A 293 19.33 18.18 2.64
C MET A 293 19.01 16.68 2.68
N LEU A 294 20.02 15.81 2.74
CA LEU A 294 19.83 14.37 2.89
C LEU A 294 19.23 14.03 4.25
N HIS A 295 19.63 14.73 5.32
CA HIS A 295 18.99 14.65 6.64
C HIS A 295 17.51 15.05 6.55
N ASP A 296 17.18 16.16 5.90
CA ASP A 296 15.78 16.58 5.71
C ASP A 296 14.97 15.53 4.94
N TYR A 297 15.52 14.98 3.85
CA TYR A 297 14.84 13.92 3.08
C TYR A 297 14.60 12.65 3.90
N LEU A 298 15.54 12.29 4.80
CA LEU A 298 15.36 11.16 5.70
C LEU A 298 14.17 11.37 6.62
N TRP A 299 14.02 12.56 7.21
CA TRP A 299 12.89 12.92 8.06
C TRP A 299 11.55 12.94 7.31
N ASP A 300 11.55 13.41 6.06
CA ASP A 300 10.36 13.42 5.23
C ASP A 300 9.96 12.02 4.71
N SER A 301 10.91 11.07 4.68
CA SER A 301 10.69 9.71 4.16
C SER A 301 9.99 8.76 5.14
N ILE A 302 9.34 7.74 4.58
CA ILE A 302 8.93 6.53 5.31
C ILE A 302 9.99 5.45 5.03
N SER A 303 10.68 5.02 6.07
CA SER A 303 11.72 4.00 6.02
C SER A 303 11.13 2.62 5.71
N VAL A 304 11.29 2.17 4.47
CA VAL A 304 11.02 0.79 4.09
C VAL A 304 12.19 -0.08 4.53
N ARG A 305 12.13 -0.59 5.75
CA ARG A 305 13.11 -1.58 6.26
C ARG A 305 12.47 -2.95 6.23
N ASP A 306 12.95 -3.80 5.33
CA ASP A 306 12.62 -5.23 5.36
C ASP A 306 13.31 -5.86 6.58
N THR A 307 12.57 -6.02 7.67
CA THR A 307 13.06 -6.58 8.95
C THR A 307 13.24 -8.10 8.92
N ALA A 308 12.78 -8.77 7.86
CA ALA A 308 12.84 -10.23 7.75
C ALA A 308 14.17 -10.76 7.17
N VAL A 309 15.06 -9.90 6.65
CA VAL A 309 16.23 -10.35 5.87
C VAL A 309 17.55 -9.63 6.23
N ARG A 310 18.66 -10.37 6.08
CA ARG A 310 20.08 -10.13 6.47
C ARG A 310 20.62 -8.69 6.33
N MET A 311 21.71 -8.41 7.09
CA MET A 311 22.40 -7.10 7.25
C MET A 311 22.57 -6.26 5.97
N ASN A 312 22.81 -6.89 4.81
CA ASN A 312 23.07 -6.21 3.53
C ASN A 312 21.86 -5.42 2.96
N ARG A 313 20.63 -5.60 3.47
CA ARG A 313 19.45 -4.89 2.93
C ARG A 313 19.15 -3.54 3.59
N LYS A 314 19.80 -3.17 4.72
CA LYS A 314 19.61 -1.83 5.31
C LYS A 314 20.20 -0.74 4.43
N GLU A 315 21.34 -1.02 3.81
CA GLU A 315 21.99 -0.13 2.84
C GLU A 315 21.11 0.06 1.60
N ASN A 316 20.39 -0.97 1.15
CA ASN A 316 19.51 -0.88 -0.03
C ASN A 316 18.43 0.20 0.08
N PHE A 317 17.89 0.46 1.28
CA PHE A 317 16.92 1.55 1.46
C PHE A 317 17.56 2.91 1.17
N TYR A 318 18.69 3.21 1.82
CA TYR A 318 19.41 4.48 1.65
C TYR A 318 19.96 4.62 0.24
N HIS A 319 20.49 3.52 -0.32
CA HIS A 319 20.89 3.43 -1.72
C HIS A 319 19.75 3.78 -2.66
N GLY A 320 18.59 3.12 -2.52
CA GLY A 320 17.42 3.37 -3.35
C GLY A 320 16.92 4.81 -3.23
N MET A 321 16.92 5.37 -2.02
CA MET A 321 16.56 6.76 -1.77
C MET A 321 17.54 7.73 -2.47
N VAL A 322 18.84 7.62 -2.22
CA VAL A 322 19.86 8.49 -2.83
C VAL A 322 19.85 8.35 -4.36
N LEU A 323 19.75 7.13 -4.88
CA LEU A 323 19.63 6.85 -6.31
C LEU A 323 18.40 7.55 -6.91
N GLY A 324 17.23 7.41 -6.28
CA GLY A 324 15.98 8.02 -6.73
C GLY A 324 16.05 9.56 -6.73
N LEU A 325 16.63 10.16 -5.70
CA LEU A 325 16.86 11.61 -5.62
C LEU A 325 17.78 12.09 -6.75
N LEU A 326 18.84 11.34 -7.07
CA LEU A 326 19.81 11.73 -8.11
C LEU A 326 19.29 11.50 -9.53
N GLN A 327 18.45 10.49 -9.73
CA GLN A 327 17.84 10.19 -11.04
C GLN A 327 16.86 11.26 -11.51
N SER A 328 16.34 12.11 -10.62
CA SER A 328 15.51 13.25 -11.02
C SER A 328 16.26 14.27 -11.88
N GLN A 329 17.60 14.27 -11.84
CA GLN A 329 18.43 15.11 -12.67
C GLN A 329 18.60 14.48 -14.06
N GLY A 330 17.64 14.72 -14.94
CA GLY A 330 17.55 14.06 -16.26
C GLY A 330 18.71 14.36 -17.23
N SER A 331 19.59 15.32 -16.92
CA SER A 331 20.80 15.59 -17.70
C SER A 331 21.99 14.67 -17.36
N TRP A 332 21.88 13.90 -16.27
CA TRP A 332 22.94 13.02 -15.78
C TRP A 332 22.74 11.58 -16.22
N ARG A 333 23.86 10.87 -16.44
CA ARG A 333 23.85 9.42 -16.51
C ARG A 333 24.16 8.88 -15.12
N VAL A 334 23.12 8.46 -14.40
CA VAL A 334 23.19 7.84 -13.07
C VAL A 334 23.09 6.33 -13.22
N GLN A 335 24.05 5.57 -12.68
CA GLN A 335 24.06 4.11 -12.73
C GLN A 335 24.22 3.55 -11.30
N SER A 336 23.44 2.51 -11.00
CA SER A 336 23.50 1.75 -9.75
C SER A 336 24.30 0.48 -9.95
N ASN A 337 25.07 0.05 -8.94
CA ASN A 337 25.85 -1.20 -8.96
C ASN A 337 26.69 -1.33 -10.24
N ASP A 338 27.36 -0.24 -10.61
CA ASP A 338 28.08 -0.15 -11.89
C ASP A 338 29.42 -0.89 -11.77
N GLU A 339 29.63 -1.86 -12.66
CA GLU A 339 30.88 -2.62 -12.71
C GLU A 339 32.02 -1.70 -13.16
N THR A 340 32.80 -1.22 -12.18
CA THR A 340 33.88 -0.27 -12.41
C THR A 340 35.12 -0.69 -11.61
N GLY A 341 36.31 -0.56 -12.21
CA GLY A 341 37.55 -1.03 -11.59
C GLY A 341 37.55 -2.56 -11.40
N THR A 342 37.57 -3.01 -10.13
CA THR A 342 37.60 -4.43 -9.73
C THR A 342 36.37 -4.88 -8.93
N GLY A 343 35.29 -4.09 -8.95
CA GLY A 343 34.06 -4.38 -8.21
C GLY A 343 32.86 -3.58 -8.71
N TYR A 344 31.84 -3.43 -7.85
CA TYR A 344 30.60 -2.71 -8.14
C TYR A 344 30.50 -1.53 -7.19
N SER A 345 30.56 -0.31 -7.73
CA SER A 345 30.28 0.90 -6.93
C SER A 345 28.78 1.04 -6.73
N ASP A 346 28.36 1.53 -5.57
CA ASP A 346 26.93 1.71 -5.29
C ASP A 346 26.28 2.64 -6.32
N ILE A 347 26.74 3.89 -6.42
CA ILE A 347 26.22 4.86 -7.40
C ILE A 347 27.35 5.54 -8.16
N SER A 348 27.29 5.50 -9.49
CA SER A 348 28.18 6.23 -10.39
C SER A 348 27.40 7.25 -11.23
N ILE A 349 27.95 8.44 -11.38
CA ILE A 349 27.31 9.55 -12.12
C ILE A 349 28.29 10.07 -13.16
N SER A 350 27.81 10.34 -14.37
CA SER A 350 28.53 11.08 -15.40
C SER A 350 27.71 12.26 -15.89
N THR A 351 28.29 13.46 -15.85
CA THR A 351 27.64 14.70 -16.33
C THR A 351 28.14 15.11 -17.72
N ARG A 352 27.40 16.00 -18.39
CA ARG A 352 27.79 16.54 -19.71
C ARG A 352 29.09 17.35 -19.66
N GLU A 353 29.38 17.97 -18.53
CA GLU A 353 30.59 18.76 -18.24
C GLU A 353 31.82 17.87 -18.00
N ARG A 354 31.68 16.55 -18.15
CA ARG A 354 32.72 15.54 -17.93
C ARG A 354 33.17 15.47 -16.46
N THR A 355 32.23 15.70 -15.54
CA THR A 355 32.41 15.38 -14.12
C THR A 355 31.88 13.98 -13.87
N GLY A 356 32.73 13.12 -13.32
CA GLY A 356 32.38 11.81 -12.80
C GLY A 356 32.20 11.88 -11.28
N ILE A 357 31.20 11.22 -10.74
CA ILE A 357 30.97 11.12 -9.29
C ILE A 357 30.83 9.65 -8.93
N VAL A 358 31.53 9.21 -7.89
CA VAL A 358 31.36 7.89 -7.26
C VAL A 358 30.84 8.12 -5.86
N ILE A 359 29.77 7.42 -5.48
CA ILE A 359 29.19 7.43 -4.15
C ILE A 359 29.20 6.00 -3.65
N GLU A 360 29.72 5.80 -2.44
CA GLU A 360 29.63 4.53 -1.71
C GLU A 360 28.88 4.76 -0.40
N ILE A 361 27.95 3.88 -0.08
CA ILE A 361 26.99 3.99 1.01
C ILE A 361 27.25 2.90 2.04
N LYS A 362 27.22 3.28 3.32
CA LYS A 362 27.37 2.37 4.45
C LYS A 362 26.29 2.57 5.50
N TYR A 363 25.84 1.48 6.12
CA TYR A 363 24.97 1.55 7.29
C TYR A 363 25.76 1.34 8.58
N ALA A 364 25.85 2.37 9.42
CA ALA A 364 26.56 2.33 10.69
C ALA A 364 25.72 1.62 11.77
N ASN A 365 25.83 0.29 11.88
CA ASN A 365 25.02 -0.49 12.83
C ASN A 365 25.21 -0.10 14.31
N ASP A 366 26.39 0.41 14.66
CA ASP A 366 26.78 0.89 16.00
C ASP A 366 26.56 2.40 16.17
N GLY A 367 26.07 3.10 15.14
CA GLY A 367 25.94 4.55 15.10
C GLY A 367 27.25 5.31 14.82
N ASN A 368 28.37 4.62 14.57
CA ASN A 368 29.64 5.25 14.24
C ASN A 368 29.69 5.70 12.76
N LEU A 369 29.06 6.84 12.47
CA LEU A 369 28.98 7.40 11.12
C LEU A 369 30.36 7.73 10.54
N ASP A 370 31.28 8.30 11.33
CA ASP A 370 32.65 8.60 10.90
C ASP A 370 33.39 7.35 10.41
N GLY A 371 33.32 6.26 11.19
CA GLY A 371 33.94 4.98 10.85
C GLY A 371 33.38 4.39 9.56
N ALA A 372 32.05 4.41 9.41
CA ALA A 372 31.37 3.93 8.20
C ALA A 372 31.70 4.78 6.96
N CYS A 373 31.80 6.10 7.11
CA CYS A 373 32.24 7.02 6.05
C CYS A 373 33.70 6.74 5.62
N ALA A 374 34.59 6.50 6.58
CA ALA A 374 35.97 6.14 6.29
C ALA A 374 36.08 4.79 5.57
N GLU A 375 35.25 3.80 5.95
CA GLU A 375 35.16 2.53 5.26
C GLU A 375 34.66 2.70 3.82
N ALA A 376 33.62 3.52 3.61
CA ALA A 376 33.08 3.83 2.29
C ALA A 376 34.15 4.43 1.36
N LEU A 377 34.88 5.46 1.82
CA LEU A 377 35.97 6.06 1.05
C LEU A 377 37.10 5.07 0.76
N LYS A 378 37.48 4.25 1.76
CA LYS A 378 38.50 3.23 1.59
C LYS A 378 38.08 2.21 0.52
N GLN A 379 36.82 1.77 0.52
CA GLN A 379 36.28 0.86 -0.48
C GLN A 379 36.37 1.42 -1.90
N ILE A 380 36.07 2.72 -2.08
CA ILE A 380 36.21 3.40 -3.38
C ILE A 380 37.66 3.35 -3.90
N GLU A 381 38.64 3.58 -3.02
CA GLU A 381 40.06 3.53 -3.38
C GLU A 381 40.53 2.10 -3.67
N ASP A 382 40.27 1.17 -2.75
CA ASP A 382 40.73 -0.22 -2.85
C ASP A 382 40.20 -0.91 -4.12
N ARG A 383 38.98 -0.54 -4.56
CA ARG A 383 38.34 -1.11 -5.76
C ARG A 383 38.62 -0.36 -7.05
N ASN A 384 39.30 0.80 -6.98
CA ASN A 384 39.65 1.64 -8.12
C ASN A 384 38.45 2.09 -8.99
N TYR A 385 37.29 2.39 -8.38
CA TYR A 385 36.07 2.79 -9.11
C TYR A 385 36.26 4.01 -10.01
N ALA A 386 37.16 4.93 -9.63
CA ALA A 386 37.51 6.09 -10.45
C ALA A 386 38.05 5.72 -11.85
N GLU A 387 38.70 4.57 -12.03
CA GLU A 387 39.19 4.17 -13.35
C GLU A 387 38.07 3.99 -14.38
N GLY A 388 36.92 3.44 -13.98
CA GLY A 388 35.77 3.26 -14.86
C GLY A 388 35.29 4.59 -15.46
N LEU A 389 35.20 5.63 -14.61
CA LEU A 389 34.81 6.98 -15.03
C LEU A 389 35.89 7.65 -15.90
N ARG A 390 37.18 7.44 -15.62
CA ARG A 390 38.28 7.93 -16.49
C ARG A 390 38.20 7.33 -17.88
N ARG A 391 37.97 6.01 -17.98
CA ARG A 391 37.81 5.31 -19.27
C ARG A 391 36.61 5.81 -20.06
N ARG A 392 35.55 6.25 -19.37
CA ARG A 392 34.38 6.91 -19.98
C ARG A 392 34.60 8.40 -20.33
N GLY A 393 35.83 8.89 -20.18
CA GLY A 393 36.22 10.24 -20.58
C GLY A 393 35.89 11.32 -19.55
N MET A 394 35.53 10.99 -18.31
CA MET A 394 35.36 11.99 -17.26
C MET A 394 36.71 12.62 -16.91
N LYS A 395 36.76 13.96 -16.82
CA LYS A 395 37.98 14.74 -16.57
C LYS A 395 38.18 15.03 -15.08
N LYS A 396 37.08 15.37 -14.39
CA LYS A 396 37.04 15.59 -12.94
C LYS A 396 36.34 14.40 -12.31
N ILE A 397 36.89 13.84 -11.25
CA ILE A 397 36.27 12.72 -10.52
C ILE A 397 36.16 13.10 -9.05
N ILE A 398 34.94 13.04 -8.53
CA ILE A 398 34.61 13.33 -7.13
C ILE A 398 34.19 12.01 -6.48
N LYS A 399 34.66 11.77 -5.26
CA LYS A 399 34.38 10.54 -4.50
C LYS A 399 33.70 10.92 -3.19
N TYR A 400 32.51 10.39 -2.95
CA TYR A 400 31.75 10.60 -1.72
C TYR A 400 31.59 9.29 -0.96
N GLY A 401 31.88 9.32 0.33
CA GLY A 401 31.48 8.29 1.27
C GLY A 401 30.26 8.79 2.03
N MET A 402 29.21 8.00 2.09
CA MET A 402 27.99 8.33 2.82
C MET A 402 27.72 7.26 3.88
N ALA A 403 27.48 7.67 5.11
CA ALA A 403 27.08 6.79 6.19
C ALA A 403 25.68 7.15 6.68
N PHE A 404 24.89 6.13 7.02
CA PHE A 404 23.54 6.28 7.53
C PHE A 404 23.35 5.51 8.83
N TYR A 405 22.58 6.11 9.75
CA TYR A 405 22.09 5.43 10.94
C TYR A 405 20.70 5.97 11.29
N LYS A 406 19.68 5.16 10.99
CA LYS A 406 18.26 5.55 11.15
C LYS A 406 17.91 6.79 10.32
N LYS A 407 17.67 7.94 10.96
CA LYS A 407 17.36 9.23 10.30
C LYS A 407 18.58 10.17 10.30
N GLU A 408 19.71 9.72 10.85
CA GLU A 408 20.98 10.44 10.80
C GLU A 408 21.79 10.01 9.59
N CYS A 409 22.56 10.94 9.03
CA CYS A 409 23.51 10.67 7.96
C CYS A 409 24.77 11.53 8.08
N MET A 410 25.84 11.07 7.46
CA MET A 410 27.08 11.81 7.31
C MET A 410 27.59 11.65 5.89
N VAL A 411 28.13 12.74 5.33
CA VAL A 411 28.72 12.74 3.99
C VAL A 411 30.16 13.24 4.09
N VAL A 412 31.08 12.51 3.49
CA VAL A 412 32.49 12.90 3.38
C VAL A 412 32.94 12.84 1.92
N LYS A 413 33.95 13.64 1.60
CA LYS A 413 34.60 13.66 0.28
C LYS A 413 36.07 13.31 0.46
N ALA A 414 36.63 12.50 -0.45
CA ALA A 414 38.05 12.15 -0.49
C ALA A 414 38.96 13.32 -0.91
#